data_AF-A0A6L3ZG77-F1
#
_entry.id   AF-A0A6L3ZG77-F1
#
_cell.length_a   1.000
_cell.length_b   1.000
_cell.length_c   1.000
_cell.angle_alpha   90.00
_cell.angle_beta   90.00
_cell.angle_gamma   90.00
#
_symmetry.space_group_name_H-M   'P 1'
#
loop_
_entity.id
_entity.type
_entity.pdbx_description
1 polymer ?
#
loop_
_entity_poly.entity_id
_entity_poly.type
_entity_poly.pdbx_seq_one_letter_code
_entity_poly.pdbx_strand_id
1 'polypeptide(L)'
;MKAIRLTICILSLLLPTLTSAQNTTSVKMNADPAFHRTFSNYLNANKNRKIEGYRVQVYNGNRNESNQWRSRFISKFPDLESMVIFETPDYKLQVGNYKTIYDAEAALLIIREEFPGAFIVETSIQPPTLSRPIKEEATLEVEPQLEVQEEPESTGKIE
;
A
#
# COMPACT_ATOMS: atom_id res chain seq x y z
N MET A 1 0.16 54.14 -44.74
CA MET A 1 -0.29 54.27 -43.33
C MET A 1 -1.17 53.11 -42.84
N LYS A 2 -2.06 52.52 -43.67
CA LYS A 2 -2.93 51.40 -43.25
C LYS A 2 -2.16 50.08 -42.98
N ALA A 3 -1.15 49.76 -43.80
CA ALA A 3 -0.34 48.55 -43.64
C ALA A 3 0.55 48.55 -42.37
N ILE A 4 1.07 49.72 -41.96
CA ILE A 4 1.87 49.89 -40.74
C ILE A 4 1.04 49.69 -39.47
N ARG A 5 -0.24 50.11 -39.48
CA ARG A 5 -1.16 49.85 -38.38
C ARG A 5 -1.54 48.37 -38.28
N LEU A 6 -1.60 47.67 -39.41
CA LEU A 6 -1.91 46.24 -39.48
C LEU A 6 -0.74 45.38 -38.96
N THR A 7 0.50 45.75 -39.30
CA THR A 7 1.70 45.02 -38.84
C THR A 7 1.97 45.21 -37.35
N ILE A 8 1.68 46.39 -36.79
CA ILE A 8 1.77 46.64 -35.34
C ILE A 8 0.74 45.79 -34.56
N CYS A 9 -0.48 45.62 -35.08
CA CYS A 9 -1.48 44.74 -34.48
C CYS A 9 -1.05 43.26 -34.52
N ILE A 10 -0.48 42.79 -35.63
CA ILE A 10 -0.01 41.40 -35.77
C ILE A 10 1.19 41.13 -34.85
N LEU A 11 2.08 42.11 -34.66
CA LEU A 11 3.20 42.00 -33.73
C LEU A 11 2.73 41.94 -32.27
N SER A 12 1.69 42.69 -31.90
CA SER A 12 1.12 42.67 -30.53
C SER A 12 0.40 41.37 -30.17
N LEU A 13 -0.09 40.63 -31.17
CA LEU A 13 -0.84 39.38 -30.96
C LEU A 13 0.07 38.17 -30.72
N LEU A 14 1.38 38.28 -30.98
CA LEU A 14 2.34 37.17 -30.86
C LEU A 14 3.08 37.12 -29.51
N LEU A 15 2.89 38.11 -28.62
CA LEU A 15 3.58 38.17 -27.33
C LEU A 15 3.00 37.32 -26.16
N PRO A 16 1.72 36.88 -26.12
CA PRO A 16 1.22 36.16 -24.95
C PRO A 16 1.46 34.64 -24.93
N THR A 17 2.22 34.04 -25.86
CA THR A 17 2.37 32.57 -25.95
C THR A 17 3.53 31.96 -25.15
N LEU A 18 4.31 32.74 -24.40
CA LEU A 18 5.48 32.23 -23.64
C LEU A 18 5.29 32.11 -22.12
N THR A 19 4.11 32.41 -21.57
CA THR A 19 3.88 32.27 -20.12
C THR A 19 3.29 30.90 -19.78
N SER A 20 4.12 29.86 -19.78
CA SER A 20 3.85 28.64 -19.01
C SER A 20 4.14 28.89 -17.53
N ALA A 21 3.13 29.39 -16.81
CA ALA A 21 3.18 29.45 -15.35
C ALA A 21 2.54 28.18 -14.76
N GLN A 22 3.25 27.05 -14.88
CA GLN A 22 2.97 25.84 -14.11
C GLN A 22 4.14 25.59 -13.17
N ASN A 23 4.18 26.33 -12.07
CA ASN A 23 4.96 25.92 -10.92
C ASN A 23 4.23 24.75 -10.26
N THR A 24 4.32 23.56 -10.85
CA THR A 24 4.17 22.32 -10.11
C THR A 24 5.36 22.25 -9.18
N THR A 25 5.29 22.99 -8.06
CA THR A 25 6.24 22.84 -6.97
C THR A 25 6.08 21.42 -6.49
N SER A 26 6.98 20.54 -6.94
CA SER A 26 7.14 19.24 -6.32
C SER A 26 7.43 19.53 -4.86
N VAL A 27 6.47 19.23 -3.98
CA VAL A 27 6.67 19.30 -2.55
C VAL A 27 7.75 18.27 -2.25
N LYS A 28 8.99 18.73 -2.14
CA LYS A 28 10.10 17.92 -1.65
C LYS A 28 9.91 17.81 -0.14
N MET A 29 9.33 16.69 0.30
CA MET A 29 9.35 16.32 1.70
C MET A 29 10.82 16.20 2.12
N ASN A 30 11.31 17.16 2.89
CA ASN A 30 12.58 17.06 3.57
C ASN A 30 12.32 16.45 4.94
N ALA A 31 12.20 15.13 4.97
CA ALA A 31 12.08 14.39 6.21
C ALA A 31 13.48 14.03 6.72
N ASP A 32 13.70 14.21 8.02
CA ASP A 32 14.97 13.92 8.67
C ASP A 32 15.29 12.41 8.56
N PRO A 33 16.48 12.01 8.09
CA PRO A 33 16.90 10.61 8.08
C PRO A 33 16.71 9.88 9.42
N ALA A 34 16.86 10.58 10.56
CA ALA A 34 16.62 10.02 11.89
C ALA A 34 15.14 9.66 12.14
N PHE A 35 14.21 10.41 11.55
CA PHE A 35 12.79 10.08 11.58
C PHE A 35 12.52 8.78 10.84
N HIS A 36 13.04 8.62 9.61
CA HIS A 36 12.84 7.39 8.83
C HIS A 36 13.33 6.14 9.57
N ARG A 37 14.49 6.24 10.25
CA ARG A 37 15.04 5.15 11.07
C ARG A 37 14.17 4.84 12.28
N THR A 38 13.73 5.85 13.03
CA THR A 38 12.87 5.64 14.21
C THR A 38 11.52 5.09 13.82
N PHE A 39 10.95 5.59 12.73
CA PHE A 39 9.67 5.14 12.18
C PHE A 39 9.75 3.70 11.67
N SER A 40 10.82 3.33 10.93
CA SER A 40 11.02 1.94 10.49
C SER A 40 11.21 0.99 11.67
N ASN A 41 11.97 1.39 12.69
CA ASN A 41 12.11 0.62 13.93
C ASN A 41 10.77 0.43 14.65
N TYR A 42 9.96 1.50 14.74
CA TYR A 42 8.62 1.42 15.33
C TYR A 42 7.72 0.45 14.56
N LEU A 43 7.67 0.55 13.23
CA LEU A 43 6.88 -0.35 12.39
C LEU A 43 7.34 -1.81 12.56
N ASN A 44 8.65 -2.06 12.54
CA ASN A 44 9.21 -3.40 12.72
C ASN A 44 8.89 -3.98 14.10
N ALA A 45 9.06 -3.18 15.17
CA ALA A 45 8.75 -3.60 16.53
C ALA A 45 7.26 -3.92 16.74
N ASN A 46 6.38 -3.23 15.99
CA ASN A 46 4.93 -3.40 16.12
C ASN A 46 4.30 -4.29 15.03
N LYS A 47 5.08 -4.80 14.08
CA LYS A 47 4.59 -5.58 12.92
C LYS A 47 3.70 -6.75 13.30
N ASN A 48 4.04 -7.44 14.40
CA ASN A 48 3.29 -8.60 14.90
C ASN A 48 2.56 -8.30 16.21
N ARG A 49 2.44 -7.03 16.59
CA ARG A 49 1.73 -6.66 17.83
C ARG A 49 0.28 -7.04 17.68
N LYS A 50 -0.24 -7.79 18.64
CA LYS A 50 -1.65 -8.12 18.72
C LYS A 50 -2.30 -7.29 19.83
N ILE A 51 -3.50 -6.82 19.56
CA ILE A 51 -4.36 -6.15 20.54
C ILE A 51 -5.71 -6.84 20.57
N GLU A 52 -6.43 -6.71 21.68
CA GLU A 52 -7.84 -7.12 21.74
C GLU A 52 -8.68 -6.26 20.80
N GLY A 53 -9.65 -6.90 20.16
CA GLY A 53 -10.56 -6.26 19.22
C GLY A 53 -11.54 -7.28 18.65
N TYR A 54 -12.06 -6.98 17.47
CA TYR A 54 -13.18 -7.69 16.88
C TYR A 54 -12.89 -8.05 15.43
N ARG A 55 -13.42 -9.20 15.00
CA ARG A 55 -13.46 -9.61 13.60
C ARG A 55 -14.85 -10.13 13.27
N VAL A 56 -15.18 -10.17 12.00
CA VAL A 56 -16.41 -10.80 11.52
C VAL A 56 -16.07 -12.22 11.10
N GLN A 57 -16.71 -13.21 11.73
CA GLN A 57 -16.62 -14.60 11.30
C GLN A 57 -17.68 -14.87 10.23
N VAL A 58 -17.23 -15.43 9.10
CA VAL A 58 -18.05 -15.67 7.91
C VAL A 58 -18.37 -17.15 7.73
N TYR A 59 -17.47 -18.04 8.14
CA TYR A 59 -17.62 -19.48 7.98
C TYR A 59 -16.96 -20.23 9.13
N ASN A 60 -17.48 -21.42 9.45
CA ASN A 60 -16.90 -22.39 10.35
C ASN A 60 -17.14 -23.82 9.81
N GLY A 61 -16.10 -24.63 9.69
CA GLY A 61 -16.23 -26.02 9.24
C GLY A 61 -14.94 -26.62 8.70
N ASN A 62 -14.97 -27.28 7.54
CA ASN A 62 -13.79 -27.98 7.03
C ASN A 62 -12.81 -27.04 6.29
N ARG A 63 -11.56 -27.49 6.15
CA ARG A 63 -10.49 -26.71 5.52
C ARG A 63 -10.79 -26.33 4.06
N ASN A 64 -11.33 -27.26 3.28
CA ASN A 64 -11.50 -27.07 1.84
C ASN A 64 -12.59 -26.03 1.56
N GLU A 65 -13.73 -26.16 2.22
CA GLU A 65 -14.80 -25.18 2.19
C GLU A 65 -14.33 -23.82 2.72
N SER A 66 -13.59 -23.77 3.83
CA SER A 66 -13.05 -22.51 4.35
C SER A 66 -12.20 -21.76 3.31
N ASN A 67 -11.41 -22.48 2.50
CA ASN A 67 -10.62 -21.86 1.43
C ASN A 67 -11.47 -21.38 0.25
N GLN A 68 -12.53 -22.11 -0.09
CA GLN A 68 -13.50 -21.69 -1.11
C GLN A 68 -14.25 -20.44 -0.66
N TRP A 69 -14.74 -20.41 0.58
CA TRP A 69 -15.36 -19.24 1.19
C TRP A 69 -14.40 -18.04 1.24
N ARG A 70 -13.13 -18.27 1.59
CA ARG A 70 -12.11 -17.21 1.56
C ARG A 70 -11.93 -16.63 0.16
N SER A 71 -11.85 -17.47 -0.86
CA SER A 71 -11.68 -17.04 -2.26
C SER A 71 -12.87 -16.20 -2.73
N ARG A 72 -14.09 -16.61 -2.37
CA ARG A 72 -15.32 -15.83 -2.62
C ARG A 72 -15.29 -14.49 -1.89
N PHE A 73 -14.89 -14.49 -0.61
CA PHE A 73 -14.80 -13.27 0.18
C PHE A 73 -13.83 -12.25 -0.42
N ILE A 74 -12.60 -12.68 -0.76
CA ILE A 74 -11.58 -11.79 -1.37
C ILE A 74 -12.08 -11.23 -2.71
N SER A 75 -12.83 -12.02 -3.49
CA SER A 75 -13.39 -11.56 -4.76
C SER A 75 -14.44 -10.45 -4.60
N LYS A 76 -15.16 -10.44 -3.47
CA LYS A 76 -16.21 -9.45 -3.16
C LYS A 76 -15.68 -8.25 -2.37
N PHE A 77 -14.71 -8.48 -1.51
CA PHE A 77 -14.14 -7.50 -0.59
C PHE A 77 -12.60 -7.51 -0.70
N PRO A 78 -12.03 -6.99 -1.79
CA PRO A 78 -10.58 -7.04 -2.03
C PRO A 78 -9.78 -6.23 -1.01
N ASP A 79 -10.37 -5.18 -0.44
CA ASP A 79 -9.71 -4.28 0.51
C ASP A 79 -9.72 -4.80 1.95
N LEU A 80 -10.51 -5.85 2.24
CA LEU A 80 -10.64 -6.41 3.59
C LEU A 80 -9.72 -7.62 3.77
N GLU A 81 -8.92 -7.59 4.83
CA GLU A 81 -8.07 -8.73 5.19
C GLU A 81 -8.94 -9.95 5.58
N SER A 82 -8.59 -11.14 5.08
CA SER A 82 -9.21 -12.41 5.44
C SER A 82 -8.19 -13.37 6.04
N MET A 83 -8.58 -14.07 7.11
CA MET A 83 -7.76 -15.04 7.81
C MET A 83 -8.53 -16.32 8.08
N VAL A 84 -7.89 -17.46 7.79
CA VAL A 84 -8.39 -18.78 8.17
C VAL A 84 -7.67 -19.20 9.44
N ILE A 85 -8.43 -19.42 10.51
CA ILE A 85 -7.95 -19.83 11.82
C ILE A 85 -8.33 -21.29 12.02
N PHE A 86 -7.37 -22.11 12.41
CA PHE A 86 -7.63 -23.50 12.76
C PHE A 86 -7.86 -23.62 14.27
N GLU A 87 -9.00 -24.15 14.66
CA GLU A 87 -9.36 -24.41 16.05
C GLU A 87 -10.06 -25.76 16.12
N THR A 88 -9.38 -26.75 16.71
CA THR A 88 -9.79 -28.15 16.65
C THR A 88 -11.28 -28.35 16.97
N PRO A 89 -12.05 -29.06 16.11
CA PRO A 89 -11.67 -29.71 14.86
C PRO A 89 -11.82 -28.84 13.59
N ASP A 90 -12.30 -27.61 13.73
CA ASP A 90 -12.81 -26.78 12.64
C ASP A 90 -11.84 -25.70 12.13
N TYR A 91 -12.17 -25.16 10.97
CA TYR A 91 -11.54 -24.02 10.31
C TYR A 91 -12.53 -22.87 10.27
N LYS A 92 -12.15 -21.76 10.90
CA LYS A 92 -12.94 -20.53 11.00
C LYS A 92 -12.39 -19.51 10.02
N LEU A 93 -13.25 -18.93 9.19
CA LEU A 93 -12.90 -17.80 8.34
C LEU A 93 -13.31 -16.51 9.04
N GLN A 94 -12.34 -15.69 9.44
CA GLN A 94 -12.55 -14.38 10.05
C GLN A 94 -11.97 -13.27 9.17
N VAL A 95 -12.66 -12.13 9.12
CA VAL A 95 -12.35 -11.03 8.20
C VAL A 95 -12.36 -9.67 8.90
N GLY A 96 -11.56 -8.75 8.37
CA GLY A 96 -11.34 -7.41 8.90
C GLY A 96 -10.57 -7.41 10.23
N ASN A 97 -10.16 -6.23 10.69
CA ASN A 97 -9.56 -6.01 12.00
C ASN A 97 -10.21 -4.75 12.60
N TYR A 98 -11.10 -4.90 13.56
CA TYR A 98 -11.89 -3.80 14.10
C TYR A 98 -11.53 -3.55 15.56
N LYS A 99 -11.11 -2.33 15.89
CA LYS A 99 -10.76 -1.98 17.27
C LYS A 99 -11.99 -1.87 18.15
N THR A 100 -13.10 -1.39 17.61
CA THR A 100 -14.36 -1.21 18.35
C THR A 100 -15.46 -2.10 17.80
N ILE A 101 -16.43 -2.42 18.64
CA ILE A 101 -17.61 -3.19 18.22
C ILE A 101 -18.45 -2.43 17.19
N TYR A 102 -18.53 -1.10 17.29
CA TYR A 102 -19.29 -0.26 16.36
C TYR A 102 -18.72 -0.32 14.94
N ASP A 103 -17.38 -0.31 14.80
CA ASP A 103 -16.74 -0.48 13.50
C ASP A 103 -17.02 -1.88 12.91
N ALA A 104 -17.02 -2.90 13.77
CA ALA A 104 -17.34 -4.27 13.37
C ALA A 104 -18.81 -4.44 12.96
N GLU A 105 -19.75 -3.78 13.66
CA GLU A 105 -21.18 -3.77 13.32
C GLU A 105 -21.43 -3.09 11.98
N ALA A 106 -20.81 -1.93 11.73
CA ALA A 106 -20.92 -1.24 10.46
C ALA A 106 -20.45 -2.13 9.29
N ALA A 107 -19.31 -2.81 9.45
CA ALA A 107 -18.81 -3.74 8.45
C ALA A 107 -19.71 -4.98 8.31
N LEU A 108 -20.24 -5.50 9.42
CA LEU A 108 -21.10 -6.67 9.43
C LEU A 108 -22.38 -6.46 8.61
N LEU A 109 -22.97 -5.27 8.65
CA LEU A 109 -24.16 -4.94 7.87
C LEU A 109 -23.92 -5.17 6.37
N ILE A 110 -22.78 -4.70 5.86
CA ILE A 110 -22.39 -4.85 4.46
C ILE A 110 -22.04 -6.31 4.15
N ILE A 111 -21.25 -6.96 5.01
CA ILE A 111 -20.82 -8.35 4.81
C ILE A 111 -22.03 -9.29 4.78
N ARG A 112 -23.08 -9.03 5.57
CA ARG A 112 -24.28 -9.86 5.64
C ARG A 112 -25.11 -9.88 4.36
N GLU A 113 -24.96 -8.89 3.48
CA GLU A 113 -25.62 -8.89 2.17
C GLU A 113 -25.17 -10.08 1.32
N GLU A 114 -23.88 -10.43 1.37
CA GLU A 114 -23.30 -11.57 0.64
C GLU A 114 -23.15 -12.82 1.53
N PHE A 115 -23.01 -12.63 2.84
CA PHE A 115 -22.75 -13.69 3.81
C PHE A 115 -23.73 -13.61 5.00
N PRO A 116 -25.00 -14.07 4.85
CA PRO A 116 -26.03 -13.87 5.86
C PRO A 116 -25.73 -14.49 7.24
N GLY A 117 -24.93 -15.56 7.26
CA GLY A 117 -24.51 -16.24 8.49
C GLY A 117 -23.37 -15.55 9.25
N ALA A 118 -22.91 -14.39 8.80
CA ALA A 118 -21.80 -13.70 9.44
C ALA A 118 -22.18 -13.11 10.81
N PHE A 119 -21.22 -13.14 11.74
CA PHE A 119 -21.35 -12.59 13.09
C PHE A 119 -20.03 -12.06 13.64
N ILE A 120 -20.08 -11.22 14.66
CA ILE A 120 -18.89 -10.61 15.29
C ILE A 120 -18.32 -11.55 16.34
N VAL A 121 -16.99 -11.64 16.38
CA VAL A 121 -16.22 -12.40 17.37
C VAL A 121 -15.11 -11.53 17.94
N GLU A 122 -14.94 -11.57 19.24
CA GLU A 122 -13.81 -10.94 19.93
C GLU A 122 -12.55 -11.78 19.75
N THR A 123 -11.46 -11.16 19.33
CA THR A 123 -10.20 -11.86 18.99
C THR A 123 -9.01 -10.91 19.00
N SER A 124 -7.82 -11.49 18.97
CA SER A 124 -6.57 -10.76 18.89
C SER A 124 -6.32 -10.31 17.45
N ILE A 125 -6.46 -9.00 17.20
CA ILE A 125 -6.28 -8.38 15.89
C ILE A 125 -4.92 -7.69 15.78
N GLN A 126 -4.51 -7.46 14.54
CA GLN A 126 -3.41 -6.53 14.25
C GLN A 126 -3.96 -5.10 14.29
N PRO A 127 -3.30 -4.16 14.97
CA PRO A 127 -3.69 -2.76 14.93
C PRO A 127 -3.57 -2.22 13.50
N PRO A 128 -4.37 -1.21 13.12
CA PRO A 128 -4.28 -0.60 11.80
C PRO A 128 -2.87 -0.07 11.55
N THR A 129 -2.30 -0.47 10.41
CA THR A 129 -0.96 -0.04 10.00
C THR A 129 -1.03 1.40 9.49
N LEU A 130 -0.08 2.22 9.93
CA LEU A 130 0.14 3.53 9.32
C LEU A 130 0.80 3.29 7.96
N SER A 131 0.06 3.49 6.87
CA SER A 131 0.65 3.41 5.55
C SER A 131 1.79 4.42 5.44
N ARG A 132 2.93 3.97 4.92
CA ARG A 132 3.95 4.91 4.42
C ARG A 132 3.29 5.71 3.30
N PRO A 133 3.53 7.03 3.20
CA PRO A 133 3.09 7.78 2.03
C PRO A 133 3.60 7.06 0.78
N ILE A 134 2.69 6.77 -0.15
CA ILE A 134 2.83 5.89 -1.33
C ILE A 134 4.02 6.26 -2.25
N LYS A 135 4.72 7.36 -1.98
CA LYS A 135 5.81 7.88 -2.81
C LYS A 135 7.19 7.32 -2.49
N GLU A 136 7.35 6.56 -1.39
CA GLU A 136 8.67 6.20 -0.87
C GLU A 136 9.12 4.75 -1.17
N GLU A 137 8.19 3.86 -1.53
CA GLU A 137 8.53 2.48 -1.93
C GLU A 137 9.28 2.40 -3.27
N ALA A 138 9.16 3.41 -4.14
CA ALA A 138 9.75 3.38 -5.48
C ALA A 138 11.27 3.71 -5.53
N THR A 139 11.94 3.99 -4.40
CA THR A 139 13.33 4.50 -4.41
C THR A 139 14.34 3.59 -3.69
N LEU A 140 13.90 2.50 -3.04
CA LEU A 140 14.79 1.68 -2.21
C LEU A 140 15.22 0.33 -2.85
N GLU A 141 14.87 0.07 -4.11
CA GLU A 141 15.21 -1.20 -4.80
C GLU A 141 16.36 -1.09 -5.83
N VAL A 142 17.29 -0.16 -5.69
CA VAL A 142 18.50 -0.16 -6.54
C VAL A 142 19.76 -0.11 -5.67
N GLU A 143 20.15 -1.27 -5.13
CA GLU A 143 21.56 -1.52 -4.83
C GLU A 143 22.21 -2.05 -6.12
N PRO A 144 23.18 -1.34 -6.73
CA PRO A 144 23.96 -1.89 -7.82
C PRO A 144 24.93 -2.94 -7.26
N GLN A 145 24.82 -4.18 -7.76
CA GLN A 145 25.82 -5.20 -7.51
C GLN A 145 27.15 -4.73 -8.11
N LEU A 146 28.16 -4.56 -7.26
CA LEU A 146 29.52 -4.27 -7.69
C LEU A 146 30.08 -5.51 -8.40
N GLU A 147 30.09 -5.45 -9.72
CA GLU A 147 30.77 -6.39 -10.59
C GLU A 147 32.28 -6.23 -10.41
N VAL A 148 32.91 -7.21 -9.77
CA VAL A 148 34.36 -7.31 -9.61
C VAL A 148 34.96 -7.59 -10.99
N GLN A 149 35.77 -6.65 -11.48
CA GLN A 149 36.54 -6.79 -12.71
C GLN A 149 37.57 -7.91 -12.51
N GLU A 150 37.49 -8.96 -13.33
CA GLU A 150 38.59 -9.91 -13.49
C GLU A 150 39.73 -9.21 -14.24
N GLU A 151 40.87 -9.13 -13.57
CA GLU A 151 42.15 -8.65 -14.08
C GLU A 151 42.66 -9.61 -15.18
N PRO A 152 43.03 -9.14 -16.39
CA PRO A 152 43.57 -10.05 -17.40
C PRO A 152 45.00 -10.45 -17.04
N GLU A 153 45.17 -11.76 -16.84
CA GLU A 153 46.44 -12.46 -16.67
C GLU A 153 47.40 -12.08 -17.81
N SER A 154 48.39 -11.23 -17.48
CA SER A 154 49.46 -10.83 -18.38
C SER A 154 50.44 -11.98 -18.55
N THR A 155 50.40 -12.62 -19.72
CA THR A 155 51.48 -13.47 -20.26
C THR A 155 52.85 -12.79 -20.11
N GLY A 156 53.73 -13.37 -19.28
CA GLY A 156 55.14 -13.03 -19.17
C GLY A 156 55.99 -14.27 -19.45
N LYS A 157 56.75 -14.22 -20.53
CA LYS A 157 57.53 -15.30 -21.12
C LYS A 157 59.01 -15.07 -20.76
N ILE A 158 59.76 -16.16 -20.59
CA ILE A 158 61.23 -16.32 -20.74
C ILE A 158 62.13 -15.74 -19.62
N GLU A 159 62.74 -16.62 -18.81
CA GLU A 159 64.18 -16.95 -18.84
C GLU A 159 64.45 -18.32 -18.18
#